data_AF-A0A8T4PD17-F1
#
_entry.id   AF-A0A8T4PD17-F1
#
_cell.length_a   1.000
_cell.length_b   1.000
_cell.length_c   1.000
_cell.angle_alpha   90.00
_cell.angle_beta   90.00
_cell.angle_gamma   90.00
#
_symmetry.space_group_name_H-M   'P 1'
#
loop_
_entity.id
_entity.type
_entity.pdbx_description
1 polymer ?
#
loop_
_entity_poly.entity_id
_entity_poly.type
_entity_poly.pdbx_seq_one_letter_code
_entity_poly.pdbx_strand_id
1 'polypeptide(L)' 'MEINKTILVSIYVLVGLYILYKLFFRKNPYQDDYERMYNKILTSDKHKVKGQFDKEE' A
#
# COMPACT_ATOMS: atom_id res chain seq x y z
N MET A 1 10.96 6.55 43.31
CA MET A 1 9.84 7.01 42.45
C MET A 1 10.35 7.46 41.07
N GLU A 2 11.31 6.75 40.48
CA GLU A 2 11.86 7.05 39.15
C GLU A 2 11.42 6.04 38.10
N ILE A 3 11.30 4.77 38.51
CA ILE A 3 10.79 3.66 37.68
C ILE A 3 9.44 4.02 37.03
N ASN A 4 8.53 4.65 37.77
CA ASN A 4 7.22 5.08 37.23
C ASN A 4 7.35 6.16 36.14
N LYS A 5 8.32 7.07 36.25
CA LYS A 5 8.57 8.09 35.22
C LYS A 5 9.17 7.46 33.97
N THR A 6 10.11 6.53 34.14
CA THR A 6 10.72 5.80 33.02
C THR A 6 9.71 4.96 32.25
N ILE A 7 8.80 4.27 32.94
CA ILE A 7 7.71 3.51 32.32
C ILE A 7 6.76 4.43 31.56
N LEU A 8 6.45 5.62 32.11
CA LEU A 8 5.58 6.57 31.44
C LEU A 8 6.21 7.05 30.12
N VAL A 9 7.50 7.41 30.15
CA VAL A 9 8.25 7.89 28.98
C VAL A 9 8.34 6.81 27.90
N SER A 10 8.61 5.55 28.28
CA SER A 10 8.68 4.46 27.31
C SER A 10 7.34 4.19 26.63
N ILE A 11 6.21 4.30 27.36
CA ILE A 11 4.87 4.21 26.77
C ILE A 11 4.65 5.34 25.74
N TYR A 12 5.00 6.58 26.07
CA TYR A 12 4.86 7.71 25.13
C TYR A 12 5.68 7.51 23.86
N VAL A 13 6.92 7.01 23.98
CA VAL A 13 7.79 6.73 22.83
C VAL A 13 7.19 5.64 21.95
N LEU A 14 6.69 4.55 22.53
CA LEU A 14 6.06 3.46 21.77
C LEU A 14 4.80 3.92 21.02
N VAL A 15 3.96 4.73 21.66
CA VAL A 15 2.76 5.30 21.01
C VAL A 15 3.17 6.26 19.88
N GLY A 16 4.19 7.09 20.09
CA GLY A 16 4.71 7.99 19.06
C GLY A 16 5.23 7.24 17.84
N LEU A 17 6.03 6.18 18.06
CA LEU A 17 6.55 5.32 17.00
C LEU A 17 5.42 4.60 16.23
N TYR A 18 4.38 4.13 16.92
CA TYR A 18 3.23 3.50 16.27
C TYR A 18 2.46 4.48 15.38
N ILE A 19 2.26 5.72 15.82
CA ILE A 19 1.59 6.76 15.03
C ILE A 19 2.44 7.11 13.80
N LEU A 20 3.75 7.29 13.98
CA LEU A 20 4.68 7.53 12.88
C LEU A 20 4.66 6.36 11.88
N TYR A 21 4.75 5.12 12.36
CA TYR A 21 4.64 3.94 11.51
C TYR A 21 3.34 3.94 10.73
N LYS A 22 2.21 4.21 11.38
CA LYS A 22 0.90 4.26 10.73
C LYS A 22 0.78 5.39 9.71
N LEU A 23 1.47 6.51 9.90
CA LEU A 23 1.49 7.63 8.95
C LEU A 23 2.38 7.33 7.73
N PHE A 24 3.59 6.82 7.95
CA PHE A 24 4.55 6.55 6.88
C PHE A 24 4.28 5.24 6.13
N PHE A 25 3.76 4.23 6.83
CA PHE A 25 3.48 2.89 6.29
C PHE A 25 1.99 2.61 6.15
N ARG A 26 1.11 3.62 6.26
CA ARG A 26 -0.22 3.51 5.67
C ARG A 26 0.02 3.27 4.19
N LYS A 27 -0.15 2.02 3.75
CA LYS A 27 -0.06 1.60 2.35
C LYS A 27 -0.61 2.72 1.49
N ASN A 28 0.26 3.26 0.65
CA ASN A 28 -0.09 4.35 -0.24
C ASN A 28 -1.26 3.85 -1.08
N PRO A 29 -2.50 4.37 -0.93
CA PRO A 29 -3.67 3.81 -1.63
C PRO A 29 -3.48 3.87 -3.15
N TYR A 30 -2.60 4.76 -3.60
CA TYR A 30 -2.21 4.92 -4.99
C TYR A 30 -1.43 3.73 -5.57
N GLN A 31 -0.73 2.93 -4.75
CA GLN A 31 0.09 1.83 -5.27
C GLN A 31 -0.77 0.71 -5.88
N ASP A 32 -1.91 0.39 -5.23
CA ASP A 32 -2.91 -0.55 -5.76
C ASP A 32 -3.63 0.02 -7.00
N ASP A 33 -3.81 1.34 -7.07
CA ASP A 33 -4.49 2.00 -8.19
C ASP A 33 -3.65 1.94 -9.49
N TYR A 34 -2.32 2.05 -9.41
CA TYR A 34 -1.47 1.93 -10.60
C TYR A 34 -1.50 0.53 -11.20
N GLU A 35 -1.41 -0.51 -10.36
CA GLU A 35 -1.46 -1.91 -10.80
C GLU A 35 -2.82 -2.22 -11.43
N ARG A 36 -3.91 -1.76 -10.80
CA ARG A 36 -5.28 -1.92 -11.32
C ARG A 36 -5.51 -1.14 -12.62
N MET A 37 -4.99 0.08 -12.72
CA MET A 37 -5.11 0.91 -13.92
C MET A 37 -4.33 0.31 -15.09
N TYR A 38 -3.12 -0.18 -14.86
CA TYR A 38 -2.29 -0.81 -15.89
C TYR A 38 -2.93 -2.10 -16.41
N ASN A 39 -3.41 -2.97 -15.50
CA ASN A 39 -4.15 -4.17 -15.88
C ASN A 39 -5.41 -3.83 -16.69
N LYS A 40 -6.15 -2.77 -16.32
CA LYS A 40 -7.33 -2.33 -17.07
C LYS A 40 -6.97 -1.84 -18.48
N ILE A 41 -5.85 -1.17 -18.66
CA ILE A 41 -5.40 -0.73 -20.01
C ILE A 41 -5.02 -1.93 -20.86
N LEU A 42 -4.19 -2.84 -20.34
CA LEU A 42 -3.72 -4.03 -21.06
C LEU A 42 -4.84 -5.02 -21.41
N THR A 43 -5.84 -5.15 -20.54
CA THR A 43 -7.00 -6.01 -20.79
C THR A 43 -8.15 -5.31 -21.51
N SER A 44 -8.08 -3.99 -21.72
CA SER A 44 -9.15 -3.27 -22.42
C SER A 44 -9.23 -3.71 -23.88
N ASP A 45 -10.43 -4.11 -24.31
CA ASP A 45 -10.70 -4.51 -25.70
C ASP A 45 -10.45 -3.37 -26.71
N LYS A 46 -10.33 -2.12 -26.23
CA LYS A 46 -9.95 -0.95 -27.03
C LYS A 46 -8.49 -0.96 -27.47
N HIS A 47 -7.60 -1.61 -26.71
CA HIS A 47 -6.15 -1.68 -26.98
C HIS A 47 -5.69 -3.09 -27.33
N LYS A 48 -6.56 -4.10 -27.19
CA LYS A 48 -6.34 -5.42 -27.79
C LYS A 48 -6.28 -5.25 -29.30
N VAL A 49 -5.09 -5.40 -29.86
CA VAL A 49 -4.91 -5.56 -31.31
C VAL A 49 -5.75 -6.78 -31.71
N LYS A 50 -6.75 -6.59 -32.58
CA LYS A 50 -7.53 -7.68 -33.17
C LYS A 50 -6.54 -8.70 -33.75
N GLY A 51 -6.43 -9.89 -33.16
CA GLY A 51 -5.57 -10.98 -33.62
C GLY A 51 -4.46 -11.46 -32.68
N GLN A 52 -4.22 -10.88 -31.50
CA GLN A 52 -3.19 -11.42 -30.56
C GLN A 52 -3.68 -12.53 -29.62
N PHE A 53 -5.00 -12.70 -29.46
CA PHE A 53 -5.60 -13.76 -28.64
C PHE A 53 -6.40 -14.78 -29.47
N ASP A 54 -6.31 -14.75 -30.80
CA ASP A 54 -6.71 -15.88 -31.65
C ASP A 54 -5.61 -16.95 -31.65
N LYS A 55 -5.09 -17.29 -30.47
CA LYS A 55 -4.31 -18.51 -30.31
C LYS A 55 -5.32 -19.64 -30.14
N GLU A 56 -5.64 -20.22 -31.30
CA GLU A 56 -5.87 -21.64 -31.57
C GLU A 56 -6.67 -22.42 -30.52
N GLU A 57 -7.90 -22.76 -30.93
CA GLU A 57 -8.63 -24.04 -30.75
C GLU A 57 -8.40 -24.87 -29.46
#